data_AF-A0A4W5KRX1-F1
#
_entry.id   AF-A0A4W5KRX1-F1
#
_cell.length_a   1.000
_cell.length_b   1.000
_cell.length_c   1.000
_cell.angle_alpha   90.00
_cell.angle_beta   90.00
_cell.angle_gamma   90.00
#
_symmetry.space_group_name_H-M   'P 1'
#
loop_
_entity.id
_entity.type
_entity.pdbx_description
1 polymer ?
#
loop_
_entity_poly.entity_id
_entity_poly.type
_entity_poly.pdbx_seq_one_letter_code
_entity_poly.pdbx_strand_id
1 'polypeptide(L)'
;MNNPLIAKHGTTVLHGLDRALKNMDDIKNTYAELSVLHSEKLHVDPDNFKLLSDCLTIVIAGKMGNAFTPEYQASFQKFLSVVVSALGRQYH
;
A
#
# COMPACT_ATOMS: atom_id res chain seq x y z
N MET A 1 5.62 -6.37 -21.72
CA MET A 1 5.33 -5.76 -20.40
C MET A 1 5.21 -4.23 -20.50
N ASN A 2 4.32 -3.66 -21.31
CA ASN A 2 4.17 -2.20 -21.44
C ASN A 2 2.69 -1.85 -21.64
N ASN A 3 1.85 -2.07 -20.62
CA ASN A 3 0.47 -1.58 -20.63
C ASN A 3 0.43 -0.18 -19.97
N PRO A 4 0.12 0.89 -20.71
CA PRO A 4 0.08 2.25 -20.15
C PRO A 4 -0.93 2.43 -19.01
N LEU A 5 -2.01 1.65 -19.00
CA LEU A 5 -3.02 1.71 -17.94
C LEU A 5 -2.47 1.14 -16.63
N ILE A 6 -1.67 0.07 -16.69
CA ILE A 6 -1.01 -0.51 -15.50
C ILE A 6 0.00 0.49 -14.94
N ALA A 7 0.83 1.10 -15.79
CA ALA A 7 1.80 2.10 -15.36
C ALA A 7 1.11 3.31 -14.70
N LYS A 8 0.06 3.83 -15.32
CA LYS A 8 -0.74 4.93 -14.77
C LYS A 8 -1.35 4.56 -13.41
N HIS A 9 -1.93 3.37 -13.30
CA HIS A 9 -2.53 2.92 -12.04
C HIS A 9 -1.49 2.71 -10.94
N GLY A 10 -0.31 2.18 -11.28
CA GLY A 10 0.81 2.06 -10.34
C GLY A 10 1.20 3.41 -9.73
N THR A 11 1.25 4.48 -10.53
CA THR A 11 1.47 5.84 -10.02
C THR A 11 0.35 6.28 -9.07
N THR A 12 -0.91 6.01 -9.40
CA THR A 12 -2.05 6.31 -8.52
C THR A 12 -1.93 5.60 -7.16
N VAL A 13 -1.53 4.32 -7.15
CA VAL A 13 -1.34 3.54 -5.92
C VAL A 13 -0.21 4.15 -5.07
N LEU A 14 0.93 4.48 -5.66
CA LEU A 14 2.05 5.08 -4.94
C LEU A 14 1.71 6.46 -4.37
N HIS A 15 1.00 7.32 -5.11
CA HIS A 15 0.48 8.57 -4.56
C HIS A 15 -0.55 8.34 -3.44
N GLY A 16 -1.27 7.21 -3.50
CA GLY A 16 -2.10 6.75 -2.38
C GLY A 16 -1.28 6.60 -1.10
N LEU A 17 -0.09 5.99 -1.17
CA LEU A 17 0.83 5.83 -0.04
C LEU A 17 1.39 7.16 0.48
N ASP A 18 1.62 8.14 -0.40
CA ASP A 18 2.05 9.48 0.02
C ASP A 18 1.04 10.13 0.97
N ARG A 19 -0.26 9.87 0.78
CA ARG A 19 -1.31 10.34 1.68
C ARG A 19 -1.15 9.76 3.09
N ALA A 20 -0.77 8.49 3.23
CA ALA A 20 -0.50 7.90 4.54
C ALA A 20 0.77 8.47 5.17
N LEU A 21 1.84 8.67 4.40
CA LEU A 21 3.08 9.28 4.91
C LEU A 21 2.85 10.71 5.45
N LYS A 22 1.97 11.48 4.80
CA LYS A 22 1.62 12.84 5.25
C LYS A 22 0.67 12.88 6.45
N ASN A 23 0.02 11.75 6.78
CA ASN A 23 -0.98 11.65 7.85
C ASN A 23 -0.69 10.42 8.73
N MET A 24 0.58 10.19 9.08
CA MET A 24 1.03 8.96 9.73
C MET A 24 0.30 8.64 11.04
N ASP A 25 -0.06 9.66 11.81
CA ASP A 25 -0.77 9.48 13.08
C ASP A 25 -2.26 9.14 12.91
N ASP A 26 -2.81 9.30 11.70
CA ASP A 26 -4.23 9.13 11.42
C ASP A 26 -4.52 8.38 10.10
N ILE A 27 -3.65 7.42 9.74
CA ILE A 27 -3.78 6.64 8.49
C ILE A 27 -5.16 5.95 8.39
N LYS A 28 -5.69 5.48 9.53
CA LYS A 28 -6.96 4.74 9.58
C LYS A 28 -8.14 5.58 9.13
N ASN A 29 -8.29 6.80 9.65
CA ASN A 29 -9.38 7.67 9.23
C ASN A 29 -9.12 8.25 7.85
N THR A 30 -7.85 8.55 7.55
CA THR A 30 -7.39 9.01 6.22
C THR A 30 -7.81 8.07 5.09
N TYR A 31 -7.85 6.76 5.31
CA TYR A 31 -8.25 5.78 4.31
C TYR A 31 -9.68 5.23 4.46
N ALA A 32 -10.53 5.80 5.31
CA ALA A 32 -11.90 5.29 5.49
C ALA A 32 -12.68 5.20 4.17
N GLU A 33 -12.73 6.28 3.39
CA GLU A 33 -13.40 6.30 2.08
C GLU A 33 -12.74 5.37 1.06
N LEU A 34 -11.41 5.24 1.13
CA LEU A 34 -10.67 4.37 0.22
C LEU A 34 -10.93 2.89 0.51
N SER A 35 -11.08 2.54 1.80
CA SER A 35 -11.48 1.21 2.24
C SER A 35 -12.88 0.85 1.75
N VAL A 36 -13.86 1.76 1.91
CA VAL A 36 -15.22 1.60 1.36
C VAL A 36 -15.17 1.40 -0.16
N LEU A 37 -14.39 2.21 -0.88
CA LEU A 37 -14.25 2.07 -2.33
C LEU A 37 -13.76 0.68 -2.74
N HIS A 38 -12.73 0.15 -2.05
CA HIS A 38 -12.18 -1.16 -2.38
C HIS A 38 -13.10 -2.32 -1.99
N SER A 39 -13.86 -2.18 -0.91
CA SER A 39 -14.83 -3.15 -0.42
C SER A 39 -16.10 -3.17 -1.28
N GLU A 40 -16.82 -2.05 -1.33
CA GLU A 40 -18.20 -2.00 -1.82
C GLU A 40 -18.32 -1.81 -3.33
N LYS A 41 -17.32 -1.20 -3.98
CA LYS A 41 -17.37 -0.90 -5.42
C LYS A 41 -16.43 -1.76 -6.25
N LEU A 42 -15.20 -1.96 -5.75
CA LEU A 42 -14.19 -2.72 -6.48
C LEU A 42 -14.18 -4.19 -6.09
N HIS A 43 -14.79 -4.56 -4.95
CA HIS A 43 -14.86 -5.93 -4.45
C HIS A 43 -13.50 -6.64 -4.40
N VAL A 44 -12.46 -5.90 -4.01
CA VAL A 44 -11.10 -6.44 -3.87
C VAL A 44 -11.05 -7.26 -2.59
N ASP A 45 -10.74 -8.55 -2.66
CA ASP A 45 -10.50 -9.36 -1.46
C ASP A 45 -9.41 -8.70 -0.57
N PRO A 46 -9.65 -8.49 0.74
CA PRO A 46 -8.72 -7.79 1.62
C PRO A 46 -7.34 -8.46 1.71
N ASP A 47 -7.22 -9.77 1.47
CA ASP A 47 -5.93 -10.46 1.47
C ASP A 47 -5.01 -9.99 0.31
N ASN A 48 -5.58 -9.46 -0.78
CA ASN A 48 -4.81 -8.93 -1.91
C ASN A 48 -3.99 -7.68 -1.53
N PHE A 49 -4.38 -6.94 -0.51
CA PHE A 49 -3.57 -5.80 -0.03
C PHE A 49 -2.22 -6.27 0.52
N LYS A 50 -2.21 -7.41 1.22
CA LYS A 50 -0.98 -8.01 1.73
C LYS A 50 -0.09 -8.49 0.59
N LEU A 51 -0.67 -9.14 -0.43
CA LEU A 51 0.08 -9.56 -1.62
C LEU A 51 0.77 -8.38 -2.31
N LEU A 52 0.06 -7.26 -2.49
CA LEU A 52 0.64 -6.07 -3.09
C LEU A 52 1.72 -5.44 -2.20
N SER A 53 1.51 -5.39 -0.88
CA SER A 53 2.49 -4.91 0.09
C SER A 53 3.81 -5.69 0.01
N ASP A 54 3.75 -7.02 -0.10
CA ASP A 54 4.93 -7.87 -0.23
C ASP A 54 5.65 -7.64 -1.56
N CYS A 55 4.89 -7.53 -2.67
CA CYS A 55 5.45 -7.17 -3.97
C CYS A 55 6.18 -5.81 -3.95
N LEU A 56 5.60 -4.79 -3.31
CA LEU A 56 6.25 -3.49 -3.16
C LEU A 56 7.55 -3.60 -2.36
N THR A 57 7.54 -4.36 -1.27
CA THR A 57 8.74 -4.61 -0.45
C THR A 57 9.85 -5.25 -1.28
N ILE A 58 9.53 -6.26 -2.09
CA ILE A 58 10.48 -6.93 -2.99
C ILE A 58 11.06 -5.97 -4.02
N VAL A 59 10.22 -5.15 -4.66
CA VAL A 59 10.66 -4.19 -5.68
C VAL A 59 11.56 -3.11 -5.09
N ILE A 60 11.23 -2.58 -3.90
CA ILE A 60 12.06 -1.60 -3.20
C ILE A 60 13.39 -2.20 -2.77
N ALA A 61 13.39 -3.43 -2.22
CA ALA A 61 14.60 -4.17 -1.89
C ALA A 61 15.51 -4.33 -3.12
N GLY A 62 14.95 -4.78 -4.25
CA GLY A 62 15.68 -4.93 -5.50
C GLY A 62 16.23 -3.60 -6.05
N LYS A 63 15.52 -2.49 -5.84
CA LYS A 63 15.94 -1.16 -6.31
C LYS A 63 17.03 -0.53 -5.44
N MET A 64 16.95 -0.72 -4.12
CA MET A 64 17.88 -0.15 -3.15
C MET A 64 19.13 -1.03 -2.93
N GLY A 65 19.04 -2.33 -3.21
CA GLY A 65 20.13 -3.28 -2.98
C GLY A 65 20.58 -3.25 -1.52
N ASN A 66 21.89 -3.14 -1.29
CA ASN A 66 22.48 -3.11 0.05
C ASN A 66 22.03 -1.91 0.91
N ALA A 67 21.44 -0.87 0.30
CA ALA A 67 20.89 0.25 1.05
C ALA A 67 19.56 -0.09 1.74
N PHE A 68 18.87 -1.18 1.36
CA PHE A 68 17.69 -1.67 2.05
C PHE A 68 18.10 -2.50 3.27
N THR A 69 18.61 -1.81 4.28
CA THR A 69 19.05 -2.42 5.53
C THR A 69 17.87 -3.10 6.26
N PRO A 70 18.14 -4.03 7.21
CA PRO A 70 17.08 -4.62 8.02
C PRO A 70 16.19 -3.60 8.74
N GLU A 71 16.76 -2.47 9.16
CA GLU A 71 16.01 -1.37 9.80
C GLU A 71 15.06 -0.66 8.83
N TYR A 72 15.51 -0.40 7.60
CA TYR A 72 14.67 0.19 6.55
C TYR A 72 13.58 -0.79 6.12
N GLN A 73 13.90 -2.07 6.01
CA GLN A 73 12.91 -3.11 5.72
C GLN A 73 11.85 -3.17 6.82
N ALA A 74 12.25 -3.27 8.09
CA ALA A 74 11.30 -3.34 9.20
C ALA A 74 10.40 -2.11 9.27
N SER A 75 10.97 -0.91 9.05
CA SER A 75 10.23 0.34 9.04
C SER A 75 9.22 0.40 7.88
N PHE A 76 9.64 0.01 6.68
CA PHE A 76 8.80 0.00 5.49
C PHE A 76 7.66 -1.02 5.62
N GLN A 77 7.95 -2.24 6.06
CA GLN A 77 6.93 -3.28 6.27
C GLN A 77 5.96 -2.91 7.39
N LYS A 78 6.42 -2.26 8.46
CA LYS A 78 5.53 -1.73 9.52
C LYS A 78 4.58 -0.68 8.96
N PHE A 79 5.10 0.28 8.17
CA PHE A 79 4.27 1.29 7.50
C PHE A 79 3.21 0.64 6.61
N LEU A 80 3.61 -0.28 5.73
CA LEU A 80 2.67 -0.98 4.84
C LEU A 80 1.64 -1.82 5.62
N SER A 81 2.02 -2.43 6.74
CA SER A 81 1.08 -3.17 7.60
C SER A 81 -0.03 -2.28 8.14
N VAL A 82 0.29 -1.04 8.53
CA VAL A 82 -0.71 -0.06 8.98
C VAL A 82 -1.61 0.38 7.82
N VAL A 83 -1.04 0.60 6.62
CA VAL A 83 -1.80 0.90 5.40
C VAL A 83 -2.79 -0.22 5.05
N VAL A 84 -2.32 -1.47 5.03
CA VAL A 84 -3.14 -2.66 4.75
C VAL A 84 -4.27 -2.78 5.78
N SER A 85 -3.96 -2.62 7.07
CA SER A 85 -4.97 -2.65 8.14
C SER A 85 -6.02 -1.55 7.98
N ALA A 86 -5.64 -0.35 7.56
CA ALA A 86 -6.56 0.75 7.32
C ALA A 86 -7.45 0.52 6.08
N LEU A 87 -6.89 -0.03 5.00
CA LEU A 87 -7.63 -0.37 3.78
C LEU A 87 -8.61 -1.54 3.99
N GLY A 88 -8.29 -2.49 4.86
CA GLY A 88 -9.18 -3.60 5.21
C GLY A 88 -10.28 -3.27 6.24
N ARG A 89 -10.35 -2.03 6.75
CA ARG A 89 -11.18 -1.71 7.92
C ARG A 89 -12.69 -1.69 7.67
N GLN A 90 -13.12 -1.27 6.48
CA GLN A 90 -14.53 -1.12 6.10
C GLN A 90 -15.05 -2.35 5.32
N TYR A 91 -14.38 -3.48 5.50
CA TYR A 91 -14.84 -4.78 4.98
C TYR A 91 -15.79 -5.41 5.99
N HIS A 92 -16.81 -6.12 5.49
CA HIS A 92 -17.82 -6.81 6.31
C HIS A 92 -17.44 -8.26 6.58
#